data_AF-A0A7W5H8H7-F1
#
_entry.id   AF-A0A7W5H8H7-F1
#
_cell.length_a   1.000
_cell.length_b   1.000
_cell.length_c   1.000
_cell.angle_alpha   90.00
_cell.angle_beta   90.00
_cell.angle_gamma   90.00
#
_symmetry.space_group_name_H-M   'P 1'
#
loop_
_entity.id
_entity.type
_entity.pdbx_description
1 polymer ?
#
loop_
_entity_poly.entity_id
_entity_poly.type
_entity_poly.pdbx_seq_one_letter_code
_entity_poly.pdbx_strand_id
1 'polypeptide(L)' 'MLLKLGVRPEEAISHGCSGRGVWVMSSSAAMHVAISIDYLNQQGLASLEKIWSKFASKKRTAGCGSACPVV' A
#
# COMPACT_ATOMS: atom_id res chain seq x y z
N MET A 1 0.53 -21.50 2.46
CA MET A 1 1.04 -20.18 2.86
C MET A 1 -0.10 -19.20 3.13
N LEU A 2 -1.04 -19.00 2.19
CA LEU A 2 -2.20 -18.10 2.35
C LEU A 2 -3.07 -18.42 3.58
N LEU A 3 -3.28 -19.71 3.90
CA LEU A 3 -4.01 -20.14 5.10
C LEU A 3 -3.41 -19.61 6.40
N LYS A 4 -2.07 -19.54 6.50
CA LYS A 4 -1.38 -19.03 7.69
C LYS A 4 -1.48 -17.50 7.81
N LEU A 5 -1.75 -16.82 6.71
CA LEU A 5 -1.91 -15.36 6.62
C LEU A 5 -3.38 -14.91 6.76
N GLY A 6 -4.28 -15.83 7.16
CA GLY A 6 -5.68 -15.49 7.46
C GLY A 6 -6.62 -15.48 6.25
N VAL A 7 -6.17 -15.94 5.07
CA VAL A 7 -7.05 -16.11 3.91
C VAL A 7 -8.00 -17.29 4.14
N ARG A 8 -9.27 -17.12 3.78
CA ARG A 8 -10.29 -18.16 3.89
C ARG A 8 -9.86 -19.45 3.16
N PRO A 9 -10.12 -20.65 3.72
CA PRO A 9 -9.61 -21.90 3.13
C PRO A 9 -10.01 -22.13 1.67
N GLU A 10 -11.27 -21.89 1.33
CA GLU A 10 -11.80 -22.03 -0.03
C GLU A 10 -11.06 -21.13 -1.02
N GLU A 11 -10.82 -19.88 -0.64
CA GLU A 11 -10.15 -18.90 -1.47
C GLU A 11 -8.65 -19.20 -1.62
N ALA A 12 -8.00 -19.66 -0.54
CA ALA A 12 -6.61 -20.08 -0.57
C ALA A 12 -6.39 -21.30 -1.48
N ILE A 13 -7.31 -22.26 -1.48
CA ILE A 13 -7.26 -23.45 -2.35
C ILE A 13 -7.53 -23.05 -3.81
N SER A 14 -8.59 -22.27 -4.06
CA SER A 14 -8.91 -21.79 -5.40
C SER A 14 -7.78 -20.95 -6.01
N HIS A 15 -7.16 -20.08 -5.21
CA HIS A 15 -5.98 -19.32 -5.61
C HIS A 15 -4.80 -20.24 -5.90
N GLY A 16 -4.47 -21.19 -5.02
CA GLY A 16 -3.35 -22.12 -5.23
C GLY A 16 -3.50 -23.05 -6.45
N CYS A 17 -4.72 -23.40 -6.83
CA CYS A 17 -5.01 -24.28 -7.98
C CYS A 17 -5.24 -23.52 -9.31
N SER A 18 -5.16 -22.19 -9.30
CA SER A 18 -5.41 -21.38 -10.49
C SER A 18 -4.26 -21.47 -11.50
N GLY A 19 -4.58 -21.77 -12.76
CA GLY A 19 -3.63 -21.74 -13.88
C GLY A 19 -3.32 -20.34 -14.43
N ARG A 20 -3.78 -19.27 -13.78
CA ARG A 20 -3.52 -17.88 -14.20
C ARG A 20 -2.06 -17.51 -13.98
N GLY A 21 -1.53 -16.65 -14.84
CA GLY A 21 -0.16 -16.17 -14.72
C GLY A 21 0.09 -15.42 -13.41
N VAL A 22 1.33 -15.50 -12.93
CA VAL A 22 1.74 -14.95 -11.61
C VAL A 22 1.41 -13.47 -11.43
N TRP A 23 1.48 -12.67 -12.50
CA TRP A 23 1.13 -11.24 -12.46
C TRP A 23 -0.37 -10.99 -12.28
N VAL A 24 -1.21 -11.84 -12.87
CA VAL A 24 -2.66 -11.77 -12.67
C VAL A 24 -3.01 -12.22 -11.24
N MET A 25 -2.25 -13.17 -10.72
CA MET A 25 -2.46 -13.70 -9.38
C MET A 25 -1.99 -12.76 -8.27
N SER A 26 -1.00 -11.91 -8.53
CA SER A 26 -0.52 -10.92 -7.55
C SER A 26 -1.54 -9.84 -7.23
N SER A 27 -2.43 -9.50 -8.17
CA SER A 27 -3.51 -8.51 -7.99
C SER A 27 -4.85 -9.08 -7.51
N SER A 28 -4.88 -10.37 -7.15
CA SER A 28 -6.10 -11.03 -6.67
C SER A 28 -6.47 -10.61 -5.23
N ALA A 29 -7.77 -10.68 -4.91
CA ALA A 29 -8.28 -10.35 -3.58
C ALA A 29 -7.61 -11.15 -2.46
N ALA A 30 -7.46 -12.47 -2.62
CA ALA A 30 -6.73 -13.33 -1.70
C ALA A 30 -5.32 -12.83 -1.38
N MET A 31 -4.63 -12.26 -2.38
CA MET A 31 -3.28 -11.73 -2.21
C MET A 31 -3.28 -10.42 -1.43
N HIS A 32 -4.27 -9.54 -1.67
CA HIS A 32 -4.45 -8.30 -0.90
C HIS A 32 -4.82 -8.56 0.57
N VAL A 33 -5.53 -9.66 0.86
CA VAL A 33 -5.79 -10.10 2.24
C VAL A 33 -4.52 -10.65 2.89
N ALA A 34 -3.80 -11.53 2.21
CA ALA A 34 -2.60 -12.17 2.75
C ALA A 34 -1.40 -11.21 2.91
N ILE A 35 -1.18 -10.33 1.94
CA ILE A 35 -0.08 -9.35 1.92
C ILE A 35 -0.71 -7.96 1.97
N SER A 36 -1.28 -7.64 3.13
CA SER A 36 -1.79 -6.30 3.40
C SER A 36 -0.64 -5.30 3.56
N ILE A 37 -0.96 -4.00 3.44
CA ILE A 37 0.00 -2.93 3.72
C ILE A 37 0.52 -3.04 5.16
N ASP A 38 -0.33 -3.43 6.11
CA ASP A 38 0.04 -3.61 7.51
C ASP A 38 1.03 -4.76 7.70
N TYR A 39 0.79 -5.89 7.03
CA TYR A 39 1.74 -7.01 7.03
C TYR A 39 3.09 -6.57 6.47
N LEU A 40 3.11 -5.86 5.35
CA LEU A 40 4.35 -5.36 4.74
C LEU A 40 5.08 -4.37 5.65
N ASN A 41 4.35 -3.46 6.31
CA ASN A 41 4.93 -2.54 7.29
C ASN A 41 5.55 -3.29 8.48
N GLN A 42 4.90 -4.35 8.99
CA GLN A 42 5.45 -5.19 10.06
C GLN A 42 6.71 -5.94 9.64
N GLN A 43 6.81 -6.32 8.36
CA GLN A 43 8.02 -6.92 7.78
C GLN A 43 9.13 -5.88 7.49
N GLY A 44 8.90 -4.59 7.78
CA GLY A 44 9.89 -3.52 7.63
C GLY A 44 9.83 -2.79 6.29
N LEU A 45 8.79 -3.00 5.47
CA LEU A 45 8.62 -2.22 4.25
C LEU A 45 8.26 -0.77 4.61
N ALA A 46 9.09 0.17 4.16
CA ALA A 46 8.83 1.58 4.39
C ALA A 46 7.72 2.09 3.46
N SER A 47 6.73 2.78 4.03
CA SER A 47 5.70 3.46 3.26
C SER A 47 6.29 4.68 2.55
N LEU A 48 6.29 4.64 1.21
CA LEU A 48 6.73 5.76 0.37
C LEU A 48 5.91 7.02 0.65
N GLU A 49 4.60 6.88 0.83
CA GLU A 49 3.71 8.00 1.17
C GLU A 49 4.15 8.66 2.48
N LYS A 50 4.38 7.89 3.56
CA LYS A 50 4.84 8.43 4.84
C LYS A 50 6.20 9.12 4.72
N ILE A 51 7.11 8.58 3.93
CA ILE A 51 8.41 9.21 3.66
C ILE A 51 8.16 10.52 2.93
N TRP A 52 7.43 10.48 1.82
CA TRP A 52 7.14 11.63 0.99
C TRP A 52 6.45 12.74 1.79
N SER A 53 5.44 12.45 2.60
CA SER A 53 4.75 13.44 3.43
C SER A 53 5.66 14.15 4.45
N LYS A 54 6.77 13.54 4.86
CA LYS A 54 7.77 14.21 5.72
C LYS A 54 8.60 15.24 4.94
N PHE A 55 8.89 14.96 3.67
CA PHE A 55 9.74 15.81 2.81
C PHE A 55 8.94 16.81 1.98
N ALA A 56 7.71 16.47 1.63
CA ALA A 56 6.79 17.33 0.93
C ALA A 56 6.41 18.48 1.87
N SER A 57 6.97 19.66 1.63
CA SER A 57 6.60 20.91 2.31
C SER A 57 5.07 20.99 2.45
N LYS A 58 4.57 21.04 3.69
CA LYS A 58 3.14 21.32 3.99
C LYS A 58 2.68 22.67 3.43
N LYS A 59 3.61 23.55 3.09
CA LYS A 59 3.34 24.88 2.55
C LYS A 59 3.82 24.97 1.10
N ARG A 60 2.92 24.64 0.17
CA ARG A 60 2.84 25.42 -1.07
C ARG A 60 2.06 26.70 -0.79
N THR A 61 2.55 27.54 0.11
CA THR A 61 2.21 28.95 -0.04
C THR A 61 2.96 29.40 -1.27
N ALA A 62 2.26 29.46 -2.41
CA ALA A 62 2.42 30.58 -3.33
C ALA A 62 1.92 31.85 -2.62
N GLY A 63 2.40 32.09 -1.40
CA GLY A 63 2.32 33.35 -0.73
C GLY A 63 3.59 34.03 -1.16
N CYS A 64 3.45 35.07 -1.98
CA CYS A 64 4.39 36.16 -2.01
C CYS A 64 5.01 36.33 -0.60
N GLY A 65 6.34 36.44 -0.52
CA GLY A 65 7.06 36.56 0.74
C GLY A 65 6.59 37.75 1.58
N SER A 66 7.40 38.20 2.54
CA SER A 66 7.10 39.34 3.44
C SER A 66 6.79 40.69 2.75
N ALA A 67 6.58 40.72 1.43
CA ALA A 67 6.30 41.86 0.59
C ALA A 67 4.82 42.00 0.15
N CYS A 68 3.90 41.08 0.48
CA CYS A 68 2.50 41.25 0.07
C CYS A 68 1.58 41.62 1.25
N PRO A 69 0.90 42.79 1.21
CA PRO A 69 -0.10 43.14 2.21
C PRO A 69 -1.35 42.28 2.00
N VAL A 70 -1.81 41.65 3.08
CA VAL A 70 -3.12 41.02 3.13
C VAL A 70 -4.15 42.16 3.09
N VAL A 71 -4.89 42.26 1.98
CA VAL A 71 -6.14 43.05 1.92
C VAL A 71 -7.27 42.17 2.43
#